data_AF-A0A068ENN1-F1
#
_entry.id   AF-A0A068ENN1-F1
#
_cell.length_a   1.000
_cell.length_b   1.000
_cell.length_c   1.000
_cell.angle_alpha   90.00
_cell.angle_beta   90.00
_cell.angle_gamma   90.00
#
_symmetry.space_group_name_H-M   'P 1'
#
loop_
_entity.id
_entity.type
_entity.pdbx_description
1 polymer ?
#
loop_
_entity_poly.entity_id
_entity_poly.type
_entity_poly.pdbx_seq_one_letter_code
_entity_poly.pdbx_strand_id
1 'polypeptide(L)'
;IWARISKKRKVSILVLLLAMGLTIKQILDSICSPKIFLDSLKRKKGREYPHSTEDAIVELYRQLYCIGGDLIFSESIRKELQKKFFQQRCELGKIGRLNLNKKLNLNVPENECFLLPQDILAAIDYLIKIKFGIGTLDDIDHL
;
A
#
# COMPACT_ATOMS: atom_id res chain seq x y z
N ILE A 1 4.57 7.71 6.17
CA ILE A 1 4.44 6.26 6.42
C ILE A 1 5.09 5.54 5.24
N TRP A 2 5.66 4.35 5.42
CA TRP A 2 6.34 3.60 4.35
C TRP A 2 5.87 2.15 4.32
N ALA A 3 5.87 1.53 3.15
CA ALA A 3 5.74 0.09 2.98
C ALA A 3 7.11 -0.51 2.68
N ARG A 4 7.36 -1.76 3.06
CA ARG A 4 8.56 -2.50 2.65
C ARG A 4 8.15 -3.74 1.90
N ILE A 5 8.52 -3.81 0.64
CA ILE A 5 8.06 -4.86 -0.28
C ILE A 5 9.15 -5.91 -0.44
N SER A 6 8.77 -7.19 -0.33
CA SER A 6 9.64 -8.37 -0.42
C SER A 6 10.89 -8.30 0.48
N LYS A 7 10.77 -7.66 1.66
CA LYS A 7 11.88 -7.40 2.60
C LYS A 7 13.05 -6.57 2.03
N LYS A 8 12.89 -5.93 0.87
CA LYS A 8 13.98 -5.20 0.18
C LYS A 8 14.00 -3.71 0.53
N ARG A 9 13.17 -2.92 -0.15
CA ARG A 9 13.23 -1.45 -0.10
C ARG A 9 12.00 -0.86 0.59
N LYS A 10 12.21 0.27 1.26
CA LYS A 10 11.12 1.11 1.77
C LYS A 10 10.58 1.96 0.62
N VAL A 11 9.31 1.82 0.33
CA VAL A 11 8.58 2.62 -0.65
C VAL A 11 7.61 3.56 0.05
N SER A 12 7.30 4.69 -0.57
CA SER A 12 6.27 5.60 -0.06
C SER A 12 4.91 4.89 -0.12
N ILE A 13 4.16 4.91 0.99
CA ILE A 13 2.82 4.31 1.01
C ILE A 13 1.86 5.04 0.09
N LEU A 14 2.01 6.36 -0.06
CA LEU A 14 1.21 7.17 -0.97
C LEU A 14 1.46 6.74 -2.42
N VAL A 15 2.72 6.58 -2.81
CA VAL A 15 3.08 6.16 -4.18
C VAL A 15 2.51 4.78 -4.48
N LEU A 16 2.54 3.85 -3.50
CA LEU A 16 1.93 2.53 -3.65
C LEU A 16 0.42 2.63 -3.88
N LEU A 17 -0.31 3.38 -3.06
CA LEU A 17 -1.76 3.54 -3.18
C LEU A 17 -2.18 4.23 -4.50
N LEU A 18 -1.44 5.26 -4.91
CA LEU A 18 -1.66 5.93 -6.20
C LEU A 18 -1.39 4.97 -7.38
N ALA A 19 -0.32 4.17 -7.32
CA ALA A 19 0.00 3.18 -8.34
C ALA A 19 -1.03 2.04 -8.42
N MET A 20 -1.77 1.80 -7.33
CA MET A 20 -2.92 0.87 -7.31
C MET A 20 -4.22 1.49 -7.85
N GLY A 21 -4.18 2.76 -8.30
CA GLY A 21 -5.29 3.43 -8.97
C GLY A 21 -6.16 4.32 -8.07
N LEU A 22 -5.77 4.54 -6.81
CA LEU A 22 -6.47 5.49 -5.95
C LEU A 22 -6.03 6.93 -6.25
N THR A 23 -6.95 7.88 -6.08
CA THR A 23 -6.62 9.30 -6.08
C THR A 23 -6.24 9.80 -4.68
N ILE A 24 -5.49 10.90 -4.59
CA ILE A 24 -5.15 11.51 -3.30
C ILE A 24 -6.42 11.82 -2.50
N LYS A 25 -7.47 12.32 -3.17
CA LYS A 25 -8.77 12.61 -2.54
C LYS A 25 -9.38 11.36 -1.91
N GLN A 26 -9.50 10.26 -2.66
CA GLN A 26 -10.02 8.99 -2.13
C GLN A 26 -9.19 8.47 -0.95
N ILE A 27 -7.87 8.61 -0.99
CA ILE A 27 -6.99 8.18 0.11
C ILE A 27 -7.26 9.01 1.36
N LEU A 28 -7.36 10.33 1.22
CA LEU A 28 -7.61 11.23 2.35
C LEU A 28 -9.02 11.05 2.93
N ASP A 29 -10.02 10.83 2.08
CA ASP A 29 -11.41 10.61 2.50
C ASP A 29 -11.58 9.25 3.22
N SER A 30 -10.75 8.26 2.89
CA SER A 30 -10.84 6.91 3.49
C SER A 30 -10.10 6.76 4.82
N ILE A 31 -9.10 7.60 5.09
CA ILE A 31 -8.24 7.47 6.28
C ILE A 31 -8.88 8.18 7.48
N CYS A 32 -8.99 7.48 8.62
CA CYS A 32 -9.60 8.02 9.85
C CYS A 32 -8.87 9.25 10.42
N SER A 33 -7.59 9.46 10.08
CA SER A 33 -6.79 10.59 10.57
C SER A 33 -5.91 11.21 9.47
N PRO A 34 -6.50 12.01 8.56
CA PRO A 34 -5.80 12.54 7.39
C PRO A 34 -4.61 13.43 7.76
N LYS A 35 -4.69 14.21 8.84
CA LYS A 35 -3.61 15.09 9.32
C LYS A 35 -2.32 14.32 9.61
N ILE A 36 -2.44 13.20 10.31
CA ILE A 36 -1.30 12.36 10.71
C ILE A 36 -0.66 11.71 9.48
N PHE A 37 -1.51 11.27 8.55
CA PHE A 37 -1.07 10.74 7.28
C PHE A 37 -0.29 11.81 6.49
N LEU A 38 -0.85 13.02 6.33
CA LEU A 38 -0.21 14.15 5.64
C LEU A 38 1.12 14.57 6.29
N ASP A 39 1.20 14.65 7.62
CA ASP A 39 2.44 14.97 8.34
C ASP A 39 3.50 13.88 8.16
N SER A 40 3.07 12.64 7.95
CA SER A 40 3.95 11.54 7.60
C SER A 40 4.49 11.61 6.17
N LEU A 41 3.86 12.39 5.29
CA LEU A 41 4.27 12.61 3.91
C LEU A 41 5.21 13.83 3.80
N LYS A 42 4.87 14.94 4.46
CA LYS A 42 5.66 16.21 4.46
C LYS A 42 7.13 16.07 4.89
N ARG A 43 7.46 15.02 5.65
CA ARG A 43 8.85 14.75 6.11
C ARG A 43 9.82 14.43 4.96
N LYS A 44 9.35 14.01 3.78
CA LYS A 44 10.19 13.88 2.59
C LYS A 44 10.27 15.23 1.85
N LYS A 45 11.23 16.08 2.23
CA LYS A 45 11.58 17.27 1.43
C LYS A 45 12.18 16.82 0.08
N GLY A 46 11.70 17.39 -1.04
CA GLY A 46 12.46 17.43 -2.31
C GLY A 46 11.96 16.59 -3.48
N ARG A 47 10.81 15.90 -3.40
CA ARG A 47 10.16 15.30 -4.59
C ARG A 47 8.68 15.64 -4.61
N GLU A 48 8.20 16.13 -5.73
CA GLU A 48 6.77 16.29 -5.99
C GLU A 48 6.09 14.92 -5.95
N TYR A 49 4.84 14.90 -5.47
CA TYR A 49 4.05 13.68 -5.46
C TYR A 49 3.55 13.39 -6.88
N PRO A 50 3.46 12.11 -7.29
CA PRO A 50 2.85 11.77 -8.57
C PRO A 50 1.44 12.37 -8.68
N HIS A 51 1.15 13.03 -9.79
CA HIS A 51 -0.16 13.63 -10.05
C HIS A 51 -1.10 12.69 -10.81
N SER A 52 -0.55 11.69 -11.49
CA SER A 52 -1.27 10.64 -12.21
C SER A 52 -0.94 9.23 -11.70
N THR A 53 -1.77 8.26 -12.07
CA THR A 53 -1.55 6.84 -11.78
C THR A 53 -0.29 6.34 -12.51
N GLU A 54 -0.08 6.79 -13.74
CA GLU A 54 1.08 6.48 -14.58
C GLU A 54 2.38 6.95 -13.92
N ASP A 55 2.41 8.19 -13.43
CA ASP A 55 3.57 8.74 -12.71
C ASP A 55 3.83 7.95 -11.42
N ALA A 56 2.77 7.52 -10.73
CA ALA A 56 2.89 6.73 -9.52
C ALA A 56 3.44 5.32 -9.80
N ILE A 57 3.03 4.70 -10.91
CA ILE A 57 3.57 3.43 -11.40
C ILE A 57 5.07 3.56 -11.68
N VAL A 58 5.48 4.63 -12.37
CA VAL A 58 6.90 4.88 -12.67
C VAL A 58 7.69 5.11 -11.39
N GLU A 59 7.20 5.94 -10.48
CA GLU A 59 7.90 6.22 -9.22
C GLU A 59 7.95 4.98 -8.31
N LEU A 60 6.91 4.15 -8.29
CA LEU A 60 6.92 2.86 -7.57
C LEU A 60 7.99 1.93 -8.16
N TYR A 61 8.04 1.81 -9.48
CA TYR A 61 9.06 1.01 -10.18
C TYR A 61 10.47 1.53 -9.86
N ARG A 62 10.68 2.84 -9.94
CA ARG A 62 11.94 3.49 -9.58
C ARG A 62 12.39 3.15 -8.16
N GLN A 63 11.48 3.25 -7.19
CA GLN A 63 11.78 2.95 -5.77
C GLN A 63 12.06 1.46 -5.52
N LEU A 64 11.39 0.56 -6.24
CA LEU A 64 11.57 -0.89 -6.10
C LEU A 64 12.90 -1.39 -6.70
N TYR A 65 13.25 -0.88 -7.88
CA TYR A 65 14.41 -1.34 -8.64
C TYR A 65 15.63 -0.42 -8.53
N CYS A 66 15.53 0.70 -7.79
CA CYS A 66 16.61 1.68 -7.59
C CYS A 66 17.18 2.24 -8.89
N ILE A 67 16.30 2.53 -9.85
CA ILE A 67 16.70 3.04 -11.15
C ILE A 67 16.93 4.56 -11.04
N GLY A 68 18.06 5.03 -11.55
CA GLY A 68 18.37 6.45 -11.69
C GLY A 68 17.97 6.99 -13.06
N GLY A 69 17.85 8.30 -13.17
CA GLY A 69 17.56 8.99 -14.43
C GLY A 69 16.07 9.14 -14.77
N ASP A 70 15.84 9.67 -15.97
CA ASP A 70 14.51 9.92 -16.49
C ASP A 70 13.86 8.62 -16.94
N LEU A 71 12.71 8.33 -16.33
CA LEU A 71 11.86 7.21 -16.69
C LEU A 71 10.51 7.79 -17.07
N ILE A 72 9.97 7.31 -18.18
CA ILE A 72 8.63 7.66 -18.66
C ILE A 72 7.77 6.41 -18.53
N PHE A 73 6.47 6.63 -18.32
CA PHE A 73 5.52 5.54 -18.27
C PHE A 73 5.56 4.69 -19.55
N SER A 74 5.46 3.38 -19.36
CA SER A 74 5.27 2.42 -20.44
C SER A 74 4.46 1.24 -19.93
N GLU A 75 3.72 0.61 -20.84
CA GLU A 75 2.94 -0.58 -20.51
C GLU A 75 3.82 -1.75 -20.03
N SER A 76 5.10 -1.79 -20.41
CA SER A 76 6.02 -2.80 -19.90
C SER A 76 6.30 -2.64 -18.40
N ILE A 77 6.43 -1.41 -17.90
CA ILE A 77 6.59 -1.13 -16.46
C ILE A 77 5.35 -1.59 -15.70
N ARG A 78 4.15 -1.26 -16.20
CA ARG A 78 2.89 -1.69 -15.60
C ARG A 78 2.80 -3.21 -15.54
N LYS A 79 3.07 -3.89 -16.65
CA LYS A 79 3.04 -5.36 -16.74
C LYS A 79 4.05 -6.01 -15.81
N GLU A 80 5.26 -5.45 -15.69
CA GLU A 80 6.29 -5.97 -14.78
C GLU A 80 5.87 -5.84 -13.32
N LEU A 81 5.27 -4.71 -12.91
CA LEU A 81 4.71 -4.55 -11.57
C LEU A 81 3.51 -5.48 -11.34
N GLN A 82 2.59 -5.58 -12.30
CA GLN A 82 1.46 -6.49 -12.22
C GLN A 82 1.94 -7.93 -12.05
N LYS A 83 2.89 -8.38 -12.87
CA LYS A 83 3.52 -9.68 -12.73
C LYS A 83 4.21 -9.83 -11.38
N LYS A 84 4.81 -8.79 -10.81
CA LYS A 84 5.46 -8.87 -9.51
C LYS A 84 4.48 -9.13 -8.36
N PHE A 85 3.31 -8.49 -8.39
CA PHE A 85 2.34 -8.48 -7.28
C PHE A 85 1.15 -9.44 -7.47
N PHE A 86 0.74 -9.71 -8.70
CA PHE A 86 -0.32 -10.64 -9.05
C PHE A 86 0.27 -11.98 -9.49
N GLN A 87 0.87 -12.67 -8.52
CA GLN A 87 1.39 -14.02 -8.65
C GLN A 87 0.85 -14.88 -7.53
N GLN A 88 0.75 -16.18 -7.74
CA GLN A 88 0.25 -17.14 -6.74
C GLN A 88 0.93 -17.00 -5.38
N ARG A 89 2.24 -16.73 -5.34
CA ARG A 89 2.99 -16.48 -4.09
C ARG A 89 2.58 -15.23 -3.30
N CYS A 90 1.78 -14.36 -3.90
CA CYS A 90 1.25 -13.12 -3.33
C CYS A 90 -0.25 -13.24 -3.04
N GLU A 91 -0.87 -14.39 -3.31
CA GLU A 91 -2.24 -14.64 -2.91
C GLU A 91 -2.32 -14.80 -1.39
N LEU A 92 -3.35 -14.20 -0.80
CA LEU A 92 -3.75 -14.41 0.59
C LEU A 92 -4.34 -15.80 0.79
N GLY A 93 -4.95 -16.35 -0.27
CA GLY A 93 -5.85 -17.50 -0.17
C GLY A 93 -7.09 -17.21 0.67
N LYS A 94 -8.00 -18.20 0.75
CA LYS A 94 -9.28 -18.07 1.47
C LYS A 94 -9.11 -17.73 2.94
N ILE A 95 -8.22 -18.45 3.64
CA ILE A 95 -7.97 -18.25 5.07
C ILE A 95 -7.27 -16.91 5.34
N GLY A 96 -6.30 -16.53 4.51
CA GLY A 96 -5.62 -15.24 4.64
C GLY A 96 -6.59 -14.07 4.44
N ARG A 97 -7.47 -14.15 3.44
CA ARG A 97 -8.54 -13.17 3.21
C ARG A 97 -9.52 -13.10 4.40
N LEU A 98 -9.96 -14.25 4.92
CA LEU A 98 -10.84 -14.32 6.10
C LEU A 98 -10.20 -13.69 7.34
N ASN A 99 -8.93 -14.00 7.61
CA ASN A 99 -8.21 -13.46 8.76
C ASN A 99 -7.98 -11.95 8.61
N LEU A 100 -7.64 -11.49 7.41
CA LEU A 100 -7.47 -10.07 7.11
C LEU A 100 -8.78 -9.30 7.30
N ASN A 101 -9.89 -9.84 6.79
CA ASN A 101 -11.23 -9.27 6.97
C ASN A 101 -11.60 -9.15 8.44
N LYS A 102 -11.38 -10.21 9.24
CA LYS A 102 -11.66 -10.19 10.68
C LYS A 102 -10.79 -9.16 11.40
N LYS A 103 -9.49 -9.12 11.13
CA LYS A 103 -8.54 -8.23 11.82
C LYS A 103 -8.80 -6.76 11.53
N LEU A 104 -9.10 -6.43 10.26
CA LEU A 104 -9.28 -5.06 9.81
C LEU A 104 -10.76 -4.64 9.72
N ASN A 105 -11.68 -5.51 10.13
CA ASN A 105 -13.13 -5.32 10.05
C ASN A 105 -13.60 -4.96 8.63
N LEU A 106 -13.20 -5.77 7.65
CA LEU A 106 -13.54 -5.61 6.24
C LEU A 106 -14.56 -6.64 5.80
N ASN A 107 -15.38 -6.27 4.81
CA ASN A 107 -16.37 -7.16 4.18
C ASN A 107 -16.01 -7.40 2.70
N VAL A 108 -14.84 -8.01 2.46
CA VAL A 108 -14.37 -8.36 1.11
C VAL A 108 -14.68 -9.84 0.84
N PRO A 109 -15.22 -10.20 -0.34
CA PRO A 109 -15.47 -11.60 -0.67
C PRO A 109 -14.26 -12.51 -0.47
N GLU A 110 -14.47 -13.73 0.04
CA GLU A 110 -13.38 -14.67 0.36
C GLU A 110 -12.64 -15.21 -0.88
N ASN A 111 -13.24 -15.07 -2.06
CA ASN A 111 -12.63 -15.41 -3.36
C ASN A 111 -11.71 -14.30 -3.89
N GLU A 112 -11.67 -13.12 -3.26
CA GLU A 112 -10.66 -12.08 -3.55
C GLU A 112 -9.31 -12.49 -2.95
N CYS A 113 -8.58 -13.31 -3.69
CA CYS A 113 -7.33 -13.90 -3.25
C CYS A 113 -6.15 -12.93 -3.24
N PHE A 114 -6.25 -11.74 -3.86
CA PHE A 114 -5.18 -10.74 -3.89
C PHE A 114 -5.49 -9.54 -2.99
N LEU A 115 -4.45 -8.88 -2.50
CA LEU A 115 -4.60 -7.63 -1.75
C LEU A 115 -5.21 -6.52 -2.62
N LEU A 116 -6.16 -5.80 -2.04
CA LEU A 116 -6.87 -4.67 -2.62
C LEU A 116 -6.38 -3.36 -2.00
N PRO A 117 -6.56 -2.21 -2.68
CA PRO A 117 -6.16 -0.91 -2.13
C PRO A 117 -6.80 -0.62 -0.77
N GLN A 118 -8.06 -1.01 -0.58
CA GLN A 118 -8.81 -0.86 0.67
C GLN A 118 -8.21 -1.64 1.85
N ASP A 119 -7.60 -2.80 1.58
CA ASP A 119 -6.92 -3.59 2.62
C ASP A 119 -5.73 -2.81 3.19
N ILE A 120 -4.98 -2.16 2.29
CA ILE A 120 -3.81 -1.35 2.66
C ILE A 120 -4.25 -0.10 3.43
N LEU A 121 -5.32 0.57 2.99
CA LEU A 121 -5.89 1.72 3.71
C LEU A 121 -6.32 1.34 5.13
N ALA A 122 -7.06 0.25 5.28
CA ALA A 122 -7.50 -0.24 6.59
C ALA A 122 -6.32 -0.63 7.49
N ALA A 123 -5.28 -1.25 6.92
CA ALA A 123 -4.05 -1.56 7.66
C ALA A 123 -3.30 -0.31 8.12
N ILE A 124 -3.25 0.75 7.30
CA ILE A 124 -2.67 2.05 7.68
C ILE A 124 -3.45 2.66 8.85
N ASP A 125 -4.78 2.67 8.77
CA ASP A 125 -5.63 3.17 9.84
C ASP A 125 -5.44 2.37 11.13
N TYR A 126 -5.37 1.05 11.03
CA TYR A 126 -5.08 0.19 12.17
C TYR A 126 -3.72 0.51 12.79
N LEU A 127 -2.67 0.68 11.97
CA LEU A 127 -1.33 1.09 12.42
C LEU A 127 -1.33 2.46 13.12
N ILE A 128 -2.09 3.42 12.58
CA ILE A 128 -2.24 4.73 13.22
C ILE A 128 -2.93 4.56 14.57
N LYS A 129 -4.06 3.84 14.64
CA LYS A 129 -4.80 3.58 15.90
C LYS A 129 -3.90 2.96 16.98
N ILE A 130 -3.14 1.92 16.63
CA ILE A 130 -2.18 1.27 17.54
C ILE A 130 -1.16 2.25 18.08
N LYS A 131 -0.64 3.16 17.24
CA LYS A 131 0.30 4.20 17.68
C LYS A 131 -0.28 5.14 18.75
N PHE A 132 -1.59 5.34 18.77
CA PHE A 132 -2.30 6.13 19.79
C PHE A 132 -2.87 5.26 20.92
N GLY A 133 -2.48 3.99 21.03
CA GLY A 133 -2.93 3.08 22.08
C GLY A 133 -4.34 2.51 21.86
N ILE A 134 -4.88 2.63 20.64
CA ILE A 134 -6.21 2.11 20.29
C ILE A 134 -6.03 0.82 19.48
N GLY A 135 -6.52 -0.29 20.00
CA GLY A 135 -6.41 -1.62 19.39
C GLY A 135 -5.40 -2.53 20.11
N THR A 136 -5.23 -3.75 19.60
CA THR A 136 -4.37 -4.78 20.21
C THR A 136 -3.26 -5.22 19.26
N LEU A 137 -2.08 -5.49 19.80
CA LEU A 137 -1.01 -6.17 19.08
C LEU A 137 -1.36 -7.66 18.98
N ASP A 138 -0.98 -8.27 17.86
CA ASP A 138 -1.16 -9.71 17.67
C ASP A 138 -0.12 -10.48 18.49
N ASP A 139 -0.57 -11.49 19.23
CA ASP A 139 0.30 -12.49 19.83
C ASP A 139 0.62 -13.54 18.76
N ILE A 140 1.84 -13.47 18.22
CA ILE A 140 2.26 -14.28 17.07
C ILE A 140 2.55 -15.74 17.44
N ASP A 141 2.64 -16.04 18.73
CA ASP A 141 2.90 -17.39 19.25
C ASP A 141 1.60 -18.14 19.60
N HIS A 142 0.44 -17.47 19.48
CA HIS A 142 -0.88 -18.07 19.69
C HIS A 142 -1.38 -18.75 18.40
N LEU A 143 -1.43 -20.09 18.41
CA LEU A 143 -1.86 -20.96 17.31
C LEU A 143 -3.33 -21.36 17.40
#